data_AF-A0A8S3GIG3-F1
#
_entry.id   AF-A0A8S3GIG3-F1
#
_cell.length_a   1.000
_cell.length_b   1.000
_cell.length_c   1.000
_cell.angle_alpha   90.00
_cell.angle_beta   90.00
_cell.angle_gamma   90.00
#
_symmetry.space_group_name_H-M   'P 1'
#
loop_
_entity.id
_entity.type
_entity.pdbx_description
1 polymer ?
#
loop_
_entity_poly.entity_id
_entity_poly.type
_entity_poly.pdbx_seq_one_letter_code
_entity_poly.pdbx_strand_id
1 'polypeptide(L)'
;MTKSCFSLKVKVLRGINLRLPSGYSSTSLETCVIIEFPYPRETPQTARTRHGAGSTIVEYPDSLHKFQIKRTDTDLKRVFKRKELKLSIFHKA
;
A
#
# COMPACT_ATOMS: atom_id res chain seq x y z
N MET A 1 6.71 17.35 27.76
CA MET A 1 6.52 17.53 26.30
C MET A 1 5.96 16.24 25.70
N THR A 2 4.66 16.15 25.49
CA THR A 2 4.02 15.01 24.82
C THR A 2 4.32 15.09 23.31
N LYS A 3 5.18 14.19 22.81
CA LYS A 3 5.37 14.00 21.36
C LYS A 3 4.04 13.56 20.76
N SER A 4 3.28 14.48 20.17
CA SER A 4 2.12 14.11 19.34
C SER A 4 2.62 13.35 18.11
N CYS A 5 2.45 12.04 18.13
CA CYS A 5 2.79 11.13 17.05
C CYS A 5 1.56 10.99 16.14
N PHE A 6 1.48 11.82 15.08
CA PHE A 6 0.41 11.71 14.09
C PHE A 6 0.75 10.61 13.08
N SER A 7 -0.26 9.88 12.61
CA SER A 7 -0.08 8.83 11.60
C SER A 7 -1.13 8.92 10.49
N LEU A 8 -0.70 8.64 9.26
CA LEU A 8 -1.56 8.38 8.11
C LEU A 8 -1.82 6.86 8.04
N LYS A 9 -3.08 6.45 7.89
CA LYS A 9 -3.44 5.03 7.80
C LYS A 9 -3.91 4.69 6.39
N VAL A 10 -3.40 3.60 5.83
CA VAL A 10 -3.82 3.05 4.54
C VAL A 10 -4.31 1.64 4.77
N LYS A 11 -5.51 1.32 4.27
CA LYS A 11 -6.09 -0.03 4.30
C LYS A 11 -6.40 -0.46 2.87
N VAL A 12 -5.85 -1.58 2.45
CA VAL A 12 -6.13 -2.18 1.14
C VAL A 12 -7.26 -3.20 1.31
N LEU A 13 -8.45 -2.94 0.79
CA LEU A 13 -9.56 -3.87 1.02
C LEU A 13 -9.43 -5.11 0.13
N ARG A 14 -9.47 -4.89 -1.18
CA ARG A 14 -9.46 -5.96 -2.17
C ARG A 14 -8.97 -5.49 -3.54
N GLY A 15 -8.42 -6.42 -4.32
CA GLY A 15 -8.24 -6.28 -5.77
C GLY A 15 -9.45 -6.86 -6.49
N ILE A 16 -9.89 -6.21 -7.57
CA ILE A 16 -11.06 -6.63 -8.36
C ILE A 16 -10.60 -6.76 -9.82
N ASN A 17 -11.04 -7.82 -10.50
CA ASN A 17 -10.71 -8.11 -11.90
C ASN A 17 -9.19 -8.12 -12.15
N LEU A 18 -8.43 -8.71 -11.22
CA LEU A 18 -6.99 -8.87 -11.39
C LEU A 18 -6.74 -9.81 -12.56
N ARG A 19 -5.90 -9.38 -13.50
CA ARG A 19 -5.54 -10.19 -14.67
C ARG A 19 -4.66 -11.34 -14.21
N LEU A 20 -5.00 -12.53 -14.68
CA LEU A 20 -4.18 -13.71 -14.52
C LEU A 20 -2.96 -13.58 -15.46
N PRO A 21 -1.74 -13.81 -14.97
CA PRO A 21 -0.59 -13.98 -15.85
C PRO A 21 -0.84 -15.14 -16.82
N SER A 22 -0.31 -15.05 -18.04
CA SER A 22 -0.46 -16.11 -19.04
C SER A 22 0.06 -17.45 -18.52
N GLY A 23 -0.77 -18.50 -18.56
CA GLY A 23 -0.41 -19.85 -18.10
C GLY A 23 -0.77 -20.17 -16.66
N TYR A 24 -1.32 -19.23 -15.88
CA TYR A 24 -1.80 -19.48 -14.52
C TYR A 24 -3.29 -19.85 -14.52
N SER A 25 -3.65 -20.86 -13.73
CA SER A 25 -5.06 -21.23 -13.50
C SER A 25 -5.79 -20.13 -12.74
N SER A 26 -7.06 -19.92 -13.04
CA SER A 26 -7.93 -18.93 -12.40
C SER A 26 -8.20 -19.17 -10.92
N THR A 27 -7.55 -20.17 -10.30
CA THR A 27 -7.76 -20.59 -8.90
C THR A 27 -6.55 -20.36 -8.01
N SER A 28 -5.39 -19.96 -8.56
CA SER A 28 -4.12 -19.88 -7.82
C SER A 28 -3.50 -18.49 -7.87
N LEU A 29 -4.31 -17.43 -7.89
CA LEU A 29 -3.76 -16.07 -7.90
C LEU A 29 -3.35 -15.67 -6.48
N GLU A 30 -2.05 -15.71 -6.21
CA GLU A 30 -1.46 -15.13 -4.99
C GLU A 30 -0.86 -13.76 -5.33
N THR A 31 -1.43 -12.70 -4.73
CA THR A 31 -0.94 -11.34 -4.93
C THR A 31 -0.61 -10.64 -3.63
N CYS A 32 0.32 -9.70 -3.68
CA CYS A 32 0.56 -8.76 -2.59
C CYS A 32 0.64 -7.33 -3.13
N VAL A 33 0.32 -6.37 -2.27
CA VAL A 33 0.39 -4.95 -2.61
C VAL A 33 1.54 -4.32 -1.83
N ILE A 34 2.45 -3.66 -2.55
CA ILE A 34 3.47 -2.79 -1.98
C ILE A 34 2.95 -1.36 -2.03
N ILE A 35 2.99 -0.68 -0.89
CA ILE A 35 2.54 0.68 -0.68
C ILE A 35 3.77 1.54 -0.44
N GLU A 36 3.96 2.59 -1.22
CA GLU A 36 5.04 3.55 -1.07
C GLU A 36 4.46 4.94 -0.83
N PHE A 37 4.69 5.45 0.37
CA PHE A 37 4.29 6.78 0.79
C PHE A 37 5.50 7.72 0.70
N PRO A 38 5.48 8.75 -0.16
CA PRO A 38 6.66 9.56 -0.48
C PRO A 38 6.93 10.65 0.56
N TYR A 39 6.99 10.26 1.84
CA TYR A 39 7.34 11.13 2.95
C TYR A 39 8.11 10.35 4.03
N PRO A 40 9.19 10.92 4.61
CA PRO A 40 9.84 12.18 4.23
C PRO A 40 10.42 12.14 2.81
N ARG A 41 10.81 13.29 2.26
CA ARG A 41 11.20 13.43 0.84
C ARG A 41 12.43 12.58 0.50
N GLU A 42 13.35 12.47 1.45
CA GLU A 42 14.64 11.79 1.34
C GLU A 42 14.48 10.27 1.38
N THR A 43 13.57 9.79 2.22
CA THR A 43 13.36 8.36 2.48
C THR A 43 11.87 8.04 2.52
N PRO A 44 11.28 7.66 1.36
CA PRO A 44 9.90 7.19 1.32
C PRO A 44 9.66 6.04 2.29
N GLN A 45 8.51 6.06 2.95
CA GLN A 45 8.09 4.95 3.79
C GLN A 45 7.39 3.89 2.94
N THR A 46 7.79 2.63 3.07
CA THR A 46 7.21 1.51 2.35
C THR A 46 6.51 0.54 3.29
N ALA A 47 5.44 -0.08 2.80
CA ALA A 47 4.73 -1.16 3.48
C ALA A 47 4.33 -2.23 2.47
N ARG A 48 4.13 -3.46 2.93
CA ARG A 48 3.70 -4.58 2.10
C ARG A 48 2.57 -5.33 2.79
N THR A 49 1.51 -5.65 2.04
CA THR A 49 0.45 -6.52 2.53
C THR A 49 0.93 -7.97 2.61
N ARG A 50 0.27 -8.77 3.44
CA ARG A 50 0.35 -10.23 3.28
C ARG A 50 -0.15 -10.62 1.88
N HIS A 51 0.25 -11.80 1.41
CA HIS A 51 -0.31 -12.34 0.18
C HIS A 51 -1.80 -12.63 0.42
N GLY A 52 -2.65 -12.09 -0.44
CA GLY A 52 -4.03 -12.54 -0.57
C GLY A 52 -4.08 -13.62 -1.64
N ALA A 53 -4.93 -14.61 -1.42
CA ALA A 53 -5.21 -15.66 -2.40
C ALA A 53 -6.60 -15.45 -2.99
N GLY A 54 -6.76 -15.71 -4.28
CA GLY A 54 -8.04 -15.60 -4.95
C GLY A 54 -7.99 -16.03 -6.41
N SER A 55 -9.04 -15.67 -7.13
CA SER A 55 -9.26 -16.04 -8.54
C SER A 55 -9.18 -14.81 -9.43
N THR A 56 -10.17 -13.93 -9.28
CA THR A 56 -10.28 -12.62 -9.95
C THR A 56 -10.43 -11.49 -8.94
N ILE A 57 -10.95 -11.83 -7.76
CA ILE A 57 -11.08 -10.97 -6.59
C ILE A 57 -10.14 -11.53 -5.52
N VAL A 58 -9.31 -10.66 -4.93
CA VAL A 58 -8.37 -11.01 -3.87
C VAL A 58 -8.60 -10.07 -2.70
N GLU A 59 -8.86 -10.64 -1.52
CA GLU A 59 -9.08 -9.89 -0.27
C GLU A 59 -7.76 -9.71 0.50
N TYR A 60 -7.58 -8.55 1.13
CA TYR A 60 -6.40 -8.24 1.96
C TYR A 60 -6.84 -7.80 3.38
N PRO A 61 -7.37 -8.71 4.21
CA PRO A 61 -8.05 -8.36 5.46
C PRO A 61 -7.15 -7.66 6.49
N ASP A 62 -5.87 -8.03 6.56
CA ASP A 62 -4.88 -7.54 7.54
C ASP A 62 -4.02 -6.38 7.03
N SER A 63 -4.46 -5.64 6.00
CA SER A 63 -3.65 -4.66 5.26
C SER A 63 -3.65 -3.24 5.85
N LEU A 64 -3.90 -3.07 7.15
CA LEU A 64 -3.90 -1.73 7.77
C LEU A 64 -2.47 -1.30 8.10
N HIS A 65 -1.92 -0.40 7.29
CA HIS A 65 -0.58 0.14 7.45
C HIS A 65 -0.60 1.56 7.99
N LYS A 66 0.32 1.88 8.90
CA LYS A 66 0.47 3.21 9.51
C LYS A 66 1.78 3.84 9.05
N PHE A 67 1.68 5.01 8.45
CA PHE A 67 2.81 5.85 8.05
C PHE A 67 2.97 6.99 9.05
N GLN A 68 4.20 7.23 9.47
CA GLN A 68 4.51 8.31 10.40
C GLN A 68 4.48 9.64 9.66
N ILE A 69 3.81 10.64 10.25
CA ILE A 69 3.71 11.98 9.66
C ILE A 69 3.99 13.06 10.69
N LYS A 70 4.53 14.18 10.22
CA LYS A 70 4.69 15.39 11.02
C LYS A 70 3.84 16.51 10.41
N ARG A 71 2.69 16.80 11.02
CA ARG A 71 1.71 17.78 10.50
C ARG A 71 2.27 19.20 10.33
N THR A 72 3.27 19.57 11.14
CA THR A 72 3.93 20.87 11.08
C THR A 72 4.96 20.98 9.96
N ASP A 73 5.31 19.87 9.32
CA ASP A 73 6.26 19.83 8.22
C ASP A 73 5.63 20.35 6.92
N THR A 74 6.31 21.30 6.28
CA THR A 74 5.84 21.88 5.01
C THR A 74 6.00 20.89 3.85
N ASP A 75 6.97 19.98 3.93
CA ASP A 75 7.15 18.97 2.90
C ASP A 75 6.02 17.94 2.91
N LEU A 76 5.45 17.62 4.08
CA LEU A 76 4.23 16.82 4.15
C LEU A 76 3.08 17.48 3.37
N LYS A 77 2.89 18.80 3.52
CA LYS A 77 1.87 19.56 2.77
C LYS A 77 2.10 19.48 1.25
N ARG A 78 3.36 19.52 0.82
CA ARG A 78 3.73 19.39 -0.60
C ARG A 78 3.49 17.97 -1.10
N VAL A 79 3.77 16.95 -0.29
CA VAL A 79 3.49 15.55 -0.60
C VAL A 79 2.00 15.36 -0.89
N PHE A 80 1.11 15.79 0.01
CA PHE A 80 -0.34 15.69 -0.22
C PHE A 80 -0.83 16.51 -1.43
N LYS A 81 -0.15 17.60 -1.80
CA LYS A 81 -0.57 18.46 -2.91
C LYS A 81 -0.04 18.00 -4.28
N ARG A 82 1.12 17.35 -4.34
CA ARG A 82 1.89 17.15 -5.59
C ARG A 82 2.40 15.74 -5.81
N LYS A 83 2.32 14.86 -4.82
CA LYS A 83 2.84 13.50 -4.90
C LYS A 83 1.70 12.50 -4.71
N GLU A 84 1.94 11.31 -5.22
CA GLU A 84 0.96 10.23 -5.21
C GLU A 84 1.37 9.16 -4.20
N LEU A 85 0.38 8.49 -3.62
CA LEU A 85 0.60 7.24 -2.91
C LEU A 85 0.72 6.13 -3.95
N LYS A 86 1.90 5.51 -4.08
CA LYS A 86 2.11 4.47 -5.08
C LYS A 86 1.70 3.12 -4.52
N LEU A 87 0.88 2.39 -5.28
CA LEU A 87 0.40 1.05 -4.98
C LEU A 87 0.83 0.12 -6.12
N SER A 88 1.70 -0.83 -5.82
CA SER A 88 2.21 -1.81 -6.79
C SER A 88 1.71 -3.20 -6.44
N ILE A 89 1.06 -3.87 -7.39
CA ILE A 89 0.56 -5.24 -7.21
C ILE A 89 1.58 -6.22 -7.78
N PHE A 90 1.98 -7.20 -6.98
CA PHE A 90 2.90 -8.25 -7.39
C PHE A 90 2.22 -9.61 -7.30
N HIS A 91 2.47 -10.45 -8.28
CA HIS A 91 2.10 -11.86 -8.27
C HIS A 91 3.26 -12.65 -7.68
N LYS A 92 2.95 -13.63 -6.84
CA LYS A 92 3.92 -14.66 -6.49
C LYS A 92 3.95 -15.65 -7.66
N ALA A 93 5.12 -15.80 -8.28
CA ALA A 93 5.34 -16.73 -9.37
C ALA A 93 5.33 -18.18 -8.86
#